data_AF-A0A9R0Z729-F1
#
_entry.id   AF-A0A9R0Z729-F1
#
_cell.length_a   1.000
_cell.length_b   1.000
_cell.length_c   1.000
_cell.angle_alpha   90.00
_cell.angle_beta   90.00
_cell.angle_gamma   90.00
#
_symmetry.space_group_name_H-M   'P 1'
#
loop_
_entity.id
_entity.type
_entity.pdbx_description
1 polymer ?
#
loop_
_entity_poly.entity_id
_entity_poly.type
_entity_poly.pdbx_seq_one_letter_code
_entity_poly.pdbx_strand_id
1 'polypeptide(L)'
;MMNLHPLPCYEYLVFNGTYDELVGNVSLGVYDGAVGDVTITAERVTTTDFTMPYTQSGVSMLVLAEDEPDTIRWTFVKPLTRKLWLATVVFFFYTGFVVWMIELPRNQEYQGSSLRQCSTALYFVFSTLTFSHGHTIKSPLSKIVVVIWCFVVLILVQSYTASLSSILTAKRLRPWMTDFDQLRHSGDFVGYQDDSFVRSFLMNHNISESRLRNYTTKEEYADALWKGSNNGGVSAIVDEIPYLTSFLSDRRYGNDFRMLGCIYKTPGFGFVSYST
;
A
#
# COMPACT_ATOMS: atom_id res chain seq x y z
N MET A 1 31.90 -49.36 13.78
CA MET A 1 31.23 -48.68 14.91
C MET A 1 31.75 -47.25 14.93
N MET A 2 30.92 -46.27 14.57
CA MET A 2 31.28 -44.85 14.70
C MET A 2 31.33 -44.52 16.20
N ASN A 3 32.51 -44.12 16.69
CA ASN A 3 32.65 -43.52 18.00
C ASN A 3 31.89 -42.19 17.97
N LEU A 4 30.65 -42.19 18.44
CA LEU A 4 29.92 -40.97 18.74
C LEU A 4 30.70 -40.26 19.84
N HIS A 5 31.27 -39.09 19.52
CA HIS A 5 31.77 -38.18 20.54
C HIS A 5 30.69 -37.98 21.61
N PRO A 6 31.05 -37.89 22.90
CA PRO A 6 30.07 -37.61 23.94
C PRO A 6 29.30 -36.35 23.56
N LEU A 7 27.98 -36.39 23.72
CA LEU A 7 27.13 -35.23 23.46
C LEU A 7 27.70 -34.03 24.23
N PRO A 8 27.96 -32.90 23.55
CA PRO A 8 28.35 -31.69 24.26
C PRO A 8 27.31 -31.39 25.34
N CYS A 9 27.77 -31.30 26.59
CA CYS A 9 26.92 -30.97 27.72
C CYS A 9 26.68 -29.47 27.69
N TYR A 10 25.46 -29.05 27.37
CA TYR A 10 25.04 -27.67 27.40
C TYR A 10 24.18 -27.43 28.65
N GLU A 11 24.40 -26.31 29.33
CA GLU A 11 23.56 -25.82 30.41
C GLU A 11 22.78 -24.61 29.89
N TYR A 12 21.44 -24.69 29.92
CA TYR A 12 20.58 -23.57 29.53
C TYR A 12 20.28 -22.71 30.75
N LEU A 13 20.71 -21.46 30.69
CA LEU A 13 20.44 -20.47 31.73
C LEU A 13 19.40 -19.48 31.19
N VAL A 14 18.32 -19.29 31.95
CA VAL A 14 17.33 -18.26 31.64
C VAL A 14 17.93 -16.91 32.00
N PHE A 15 18.08 -16.06 30.99
CA PHE A 15 18.53 -14.68 31.18
C PHE A 15 17.32 -13.75 31.32
N ASN A 16 17.37 -12.86 32.31
CA ASN A 16 16.34 -11.85 32.55
C ASN A 16 16.99 -10.47 32.54
N GLY A 17 16.83 -9.75 31.44
CA GLY A 17 17.49 -8.49 31.14
C GLY A 17 17.33 -8.13 29.67
N THR A 18 18.03 -7.10 29.22
CA THR A 18 17.91 -6.61 27.83
C THR A 18 18.69 -7.48 26.84
N TYR A 19 18.29 -7.49 25.58
CA TYR A 19 19.07 -8.17 24.53
C TYR A 19 20.49 -7.61 24.39
N ASP A 20 20.70 -6.32 24.67
CA ASP A 20 22.04 -5.73 24.60
C ASP A 20 22.94 -6.23 25.74
N GLU A 21 22.40 -6.43 26.94
CA GLU A 21 23.12 -7.08 28.04
C GLU A 21 23.39 -8.56 27.75
N LEU A 22 22.43 -9.27 27.14
CA LEU A 22 22.61 -10.66 26.74
C LEU A 22 23.76 -10.82 25.74
N VAL A 23 23.76 -9.99 24.69
CA VAL A 23 24.83 -9.96 23.67
C VAL A 23 26.15 -9.49 24.29
N GLY A 24 26.10 -8.51 25.18
CA GLY A 24 27.26 -8.03 25.93
C GLY A 24 27.91 -9.12 26.77
N ASN A 25 27.12 -9.92 27.50
CA ASN A 25 27.61 -11.03 28.30
C ASN A 25 28.23 -12.15 27.45
N VAL A 26 27.68 -12.41 26.25
CA VAL A 26 28.33 -13.30 25.28
C VAL A 26 29.65 -12.69 24.81
N SER A 27 29.70 -11.41 24.46
CA SER A 27 30.96 -10.77 24.03
C SER A 27 32.06 -10.78 25.10
N LEU A 28 31.68 -10.75 26.38
CA LEU A 28 32.59 -10.77 27.53
C LEU A 28 33.03 -12.19 27.93
N GLY A 29 32.52 -13.23 27.27
CA GLY A 29 32.85 -14.62 27.58
C GLY A 29 32.21 -15.14 28.86
N VAL A 30 31.16 -14.46 29.35
CA VAL A 30 30.35 -14.94 30.49
C VAL A 30 29.48 -16.12 30.05
N TYR A 31 28.99 -16.07 28.81
CA TYR A 31 28.24 -17.14 28.16
C TYR A 31 28.88 -17.49 26.81
N ASP A 32 28.88 -18.78 26.45
CA ASP A 32 29.43 -19.25 25.17
C ASP A 32 28.54 -18.87 23.96
N GLY A 33 27.26 -18.61 24.22
CA GLY A 33 26.30 -18.18 23.21
C GLY A 33 24.93 -17.82 23.80
N ALA A 34 24.07 -17.26 22.96
CA ALA A 34 22.70 -16.91 23.32
C ALA A 34 21.71 -17.46 22.30
N VAL A 35 20.64 -18.06 22.81
CA VAL A 35 19.54 -18.63 22.02
C VAL A 35 18.28 -17.83 22.31
N GLY A 36 17.72 -17.21 21.28
CA GLY A 36 16.52 -16.39 21.34
C GLY A 36 16.26 -15.69 20.02
N ASP A 37 15.19 -14.90 19.97
CA ASP A 37 14.84 -13.95 18.92
C ASP A 37 15.75 -12.72 18.91
N VAL A 38 17.06 -12.96 18.92
CA VAL A 38 18.07 -11.89 18.89
C VAL A 38 18.19 -11.34 17.48
N THR A 39 17.79 -10.09 17.30
CA THR A 39 17.90 -9.40 16.01
C THR A 39 19.35 -9.08 15.69
N ILE A 40 19.77 -9.49 14.50
CA ILE A 40 21.09 -9.20 13.95
C ILE A 40 21.14 -7.72 13.58
N THR A 41 21.94 -6.94 14.30
CA THR A 41 22.17 -5.51 14.02
C THR A 41 23.64 -5.27 13.70
N ALA A 42 23.93 -4.20 12.96
CA ALA A 42 25.30 -3.87 12.59
C ALA A 42 26.21 -3.67 13.82
N GLU A 43 25.68 -3.09 14.90
CA GLU A 43 26.41 -2.86 16.15
C GLU A 43 26.77 -4.19 16.85
N ARG A 44 25.81 -5.10 17.01
CA ARG A 44 26.03 -6.39 17.69
C ARG A 44 26.97 -7.32 16.93
N VAL A 45 26.97 -7.25 15.59
CA VAL A 45 27.89 -8.03 14.74
C VAL A 45 29.35 -7.57 14.89
N THR A 46 29.60 -6.35 15.35
CA THR A 46 30.99 -5.91 15.59
C THR A 46 31.63 -6.54 16.82
N THR A 47 30.82 -7.00 17.78
CA THR A 47 31.29 -7.52 19.07
C THR A 47 31.06 -9.02 19.24
N THR A 48 30.18 -9.62 18.44
CA THR A 48 29.79 -11.03 18.56
C THR A 48 29.51 -11.64 17.19
N ASP A 49 29.68 -12.95 17.08
CA ASP A 49 29.34 -13.69 15.87
C ASP A 49 27.88 -14.15 15.91
N PHE A 50 27.25 -14.18 14.75
CA PHE A 50 25.86 -14.62 14.58
C PHE A 50 25.77 -15.80 13.61
N THR A 51 24.82 -16.69 13.87
CA THR A 51 24.43 -17.70 12.89
C THR A 51 23.77 -17.07 11.67
N MET A 52 23.60 -17.86 10.60
CA MET A 52 22.69 -17.47 9.52
C MET A 52 21.29 -17.20 10.10
N PRO A 53 20.58 -16.16 9.63
CA PRO A 53 19.28 -15.81 10.18
C PRO A 53 18.29 -16.94 9.93
N TYR A 54 17.65 -17.44 10.99
CA TYR A 54 16.65 -18.51 10.90
C TYR A 54 15.25 -17.97 10.60
N THR A 55 15.05 -16.66 10.74
CA THR A 55 13.81 -15.97 10.39
C THR A 55 14.14 -14.58 9.87
N GLN A 56 13.67 -14.24 8.66
CA GLN A 56 13.83 -12.89 8.13
C GLN A 56 12.94 -11.93 8.93
N SER A 57 13.52 -10.80 9.33
CA SER A 57 12.84 -9.75 10.08
C SER A 57 13.05 -8.40 9.38
N GLY A 58 12.47 -7.36 9.97
CA GLY A 58 12.59 -5.98 9.58
C GLY A 58 11.71 -5.15 10.50
N VAL A 59 11.89 -3.84 10.50
CA VAL A 59 11.08 -2.92 11.29
C VAL A 59 9.93 -2.40 10.42
N SER A 60 8.71 -2.51 10.91
CA SER A 60 7.50 -1.99 10.28
C SER A 60 6.73 -1.12 11.24
N MET A 61 5.70 -0.44 10.72
CA MET A 61 4.79 0.36 11.51
C MET A 61 3.39 -0.25 11.46
N LEU A 62 2.71 -0.28 12.60
CA LEU A 62 1.32 -0.64 12.77
C LEU A 62 0.52 0.62 13.07
N VAL A 63 -0.56 0.82 12.33
CA VAL A 63 -1.48 1.95 12.51
C VAL A 63 -2.92 1.45 12.57
N LEU A 64 -3.79 2.25 13.18
CA LEU A 64 -5.23 2.05 13.09
C LEU A 64 -5.66 2.15 11.62
N ALA A 65 -6.38 1.15 11.13
CA ALA A 65 -6.94 1.18 9.80
C ALA A 65 -8.08 2.19 9.78
N GLU A 66 -7.83 3.38 9.21
CA GLU A 66 -8.92 4.25 8.83
C GLU A 66 -9.65 3.58 7.66
N ASP A 67 -10.93 3.25 7.86
CA ASP A 67 -11.84 2.92 6.77
C ASP A 67 -11.81 4.10 5.79
N GLU A 68 -11.17 3.95 4.62
CA GLU A 68 -11.29 4.94 3.54
C GLU A 68 -12.79 5.05 3.22
N PRO A 69 -13.47 6.15 3.58
CA PRO A 69 -14.93 6.20 3.53
C PRO A 69 -15.36 6.14 2.08
N ASP A 70 -16.02 5.07 1.66
CA ASP A 70 -16.81 4.91 0.42
C ASP A 70 -16.20 5.52 -0.88
N THR A 71 -14.88 5.69 -0.96
CA THR A 71 -14.25 6.35 -2.12
C THR A 71 -14.34 5.51 -3.39
N ILE A 72 -14.65 4.22 -3.24
CA ILE A 72 -14.94 3.30 -4.34
C ILE A 72 -16.10 3.84 -5.20
N ARG A 73 -17.10 4.52 -4.60
CA ARG A 73 -18.29 5.03 -5.32
C ARG A 73 -17.97 6.08 -6.39
N TRP A 74 -16.83 6.77 -6.29
CA TRP A 74 -16.38 7.81 -7.24
C TRP A 74 -15.01 7.54 -7.88
N THR A 75 -14.40 6.39 -7.60
CA THR A 75 -13.08 6.04 -8.15
C THR A 75 -13.11 5.92 -9.67
N PHE A 76 -14.27 5.56 -10.27
CA PHE A 76 -14.44 5.48 -11.73
C PHE A 76 -14.39 6.83 -12.46
N VAL A 77 -14.66 7.95 -11.79
CA VAL A 77 -14.63 9.28 -12.44
C VAL A 77 -13.25 9.94 -12.32
N LYS A 78 -12.42 9.49 -11.37
CA LYS A 78 -11.06 10.01 -11.12
C LYS A 78 -10.05 9.89 -12.28
N PRO A 79 -10.08 8.87 -13.16
CA PRO A 79 -9.05 8.71 -14.20
C PRO A 79 -9.05 9.84 -15.22
N LEU A 80 -10.18 10.52 -15.41
CA LEU A 80 -10.33 11.57 -16.42
C LEU A 80 -10.66 12.91 -15.75
N THR A 81 -9.92 13.96 -16.13
CA THR A 81 -10.14 15.30 -15.59
C THR A 81 -11.51 15.84 -16.01
N ARG A 82 -12.17 16.65 -15.17
CA ARG A 82 -13.47 17.28 -15.50
C ARG A 82 -13.48 18.01 -16.85
N LYS A 83 -12.37 18.67 -17.22
CA LYS A 83 -12.19 19.33 -18.52
C LYS A 83 -12.27 18.34 -19.69
N LEU A 84 -11.64 17.18 -19.54
CA LEU A 84 -11.65 16.12 -20.56
C LEU A 84 -13.03 15.47 -20.68
N TRP A 85 -13.70 15.19 -19.55
CA TRP A 85 -15.11 14.74 -19.56
C TRP A 85 -16.01 15.69 -20.34
N LEU A 86 -15.92 16.99 -20.04
CA LEU A 86 -16.71 18.01 -20.73
C LEU A 86 -16.35 18.09 -22.22
N ALA A 87 -15.06 18.01 -22.56
CA ALA A 87 -14.62 17.97 -23.95
C ALA A 87 -15.18 16.73 -24.70
N THR A 88 -15.21 15.55 -24.07
CA THR A 88 -15.79 14.34 -24.68
C THR A 88 -17.27 14.51 -24.97
N VAL A 89 -18.03 15.09 -24.04
CA VAL A 89 -19.46 15.39 -24.24
C VAL A 89 -19.65 16.39 -25.37
N VAL A 90 -18.89 17.49 -25.40
CA VAL A 90 -18.97 18.50 -26.48
C VAL A 90 -18.62 17.89 -27.84
N PHE A 91 -17.55 17.10 -27.92
CA PHE A 91 -17.16 16.43 -29.17
C PHE A 91 -18.20 15.41 -29.64
N PHE A 92 -18.87 14.70 -28.74
CA PHE A 92 -19.96 13.79 -29.06
C PHE A 92 -21.13 14.52 -29.73
N PHE A 93 -21.55 15.66 -29.18
CA PHE A 93 -22.60 16.48 -29.80
C PHE A 93 -22.14 17.07 -31.14
N TYR A 94 -20.88 17.51 -31.23
CA TYR A 94 -20.30 18.06 -32.46
C TYR A 94 -20.28 17.03 -33.60
N THR A 95 -19.82 15.80 -33.34
CA THR A 95 -19.80 14.75 -34.38
C THR A 95 -21.21 14.34 -34.79
N GLY A 96 -22.15 14.28 -33.85
CA GLY A 96 -23.57 14.09 -34.17
C GLY A 96 -24.16 15.17 -35.05
N PHE A 97 -23.81 16.43 -34.79
CA PHE A 97 -24.22 17.56 -35.63
C PHE A 97 -23.62 17.49 -37.04
N VAL A 98 -22.34 17.13 -37.17
CA VAL A 98 -21.66 16.97 -38.48
C VAL A 98 -22.29 15.85 -39.30
N VAL A 99 -22.54 14.69 -38.69
CA VAL A 99 -23.22 13.57 -39.36
C VAL A 99 -24.64 13.95 -39.77
N TRP A 100 -25.37 14.65 -38.91
CA TRP A 100 -26.70 15.17 -39.22
C TRP A 100 -26.67 16.10 -40.43
N MET A 101 -25.78 17.09 -40.46
CA MET A 101 -25.61 18.01 -41.60
C MET A 101 -25.28 17.30 -42.92
N ILE A 102 -24.51 16.21 -42.88
CA ILE A 102 -24.11 15.45 -44.09
C ILE A 102 -25.27 14.58 -44.61
N GLU A 103 -26.08 13.99 -43.73
CA GLU A 103 -27.20 13.12 -44.11
C GLU A 103 -28.51 13.88 -44.37
N LEU A 104 -28.66 15.10 -43.81
CA LEU A 104 -29.84 15.97 -43.98
C LEU A 104 -30.26 16.20 -45.44
N PRO A 105 -29.35 16.42 -46.41
CA PRO A 105 -29.74 16.71 -47.79
C PRO A 105 -30.18 15.46 -48.58
N ARG A 106 -29.85 14.25 -48.10
CA ARG A 106 -29.73 13.06 -48.96
C ARG A 106 -30.61 11.89 -48.53
N ASN A 107 -31.31 12.00 -47.41
CA ASN A 107 -32.06 10.90 -46.83
C ASN A 107 -33.49 11.35 -46.46
N GLN A 108 -34.50 10.91 -47.23
CA GLN A 108 -35.93 11.25 -47.01
C GLN A 108 -36.47 10.78 -45.65
N GLU A 109 -35.85 9.77 -45.04
CA GLU A 109 -36.23 9.23 -43.74
C GLU A 109 -35.90 10.18 -42.57
N TYR A 110 -35.00 11.14 -42.82
CA TYR A 110 -34.72 12.23 -41.90
C TYR A 110 -35.64 13.44 -42.14
N GLN A 111 -36.54 13.49 -43.12
CA GLN A 111 -37.45 14.62 -43.31
C GLN A 111 -38.68 14.52 -42.37
N GLY A 112 -38.52 14.98 -41.13
CA GLY A 112 -39.60 15.11 -40.14
C GLY A 112 -39.42 16.35 -39.26
N SER A 113 -40.27 16.52 -38.24
CA SER A 113 -40.16 17.64 -37.27
C SER A 113 -38.75 17.77 -36.69
N SER A 114 -38.25 19.02 -36.59
CA SER A 114 -36.84 19.35 -36.27
C SER A 114 -36.34 18.74 -34.94
N LEU A 115 -37.21 18.59 -33.94
CA LEU A 115 -36.89 17.92 -32.67
C LEU A 115 -36.73 16.40 -32.81
N ARG A 116 -37.51 15.77 -33.69
CA ARG A 116 -37.46 14.33 -33.95
C ARG A 116 -36.21 13.97 -34.75
N GLN A 117 -35.79 14.83 -35.69
CA GLN A 117 -34.51 14.71 -36.41
C GLN A 117 -33.29 14.73 -35.47
N CYS A 118 -33.25 15.68 -34.54
CA CYS A 118 -32.15 15.79 -33.58
C CYS A 118 -32.09 14.56 -32.66
N SER A 119 -33.25 14.09 -32.19
CA SER A 119 -33.34 12.87 -31.38
C SER A 119 -32.87 11.62 -32.14
N THR A 120 -33.23 11.46 -33.41
CA THR A 120 -32.78 10.31 -34.23
C THR A 120 -31.29 10.37 -34.54
N ALA A 121 -30.73 11.57 -34.78
CA ALA A 121 -29.30 11.77 -34.97
C ALA A 121 -28.49 11.48 -33.68
N LEU A 122 -28.96 11.95 -32.53
CA LEU A 122 -28.35 11.65 -31.23
C LEU A 122 -28.42 10.16 -30.89
N TYR A 123 -29.58 9.52 -31.15
CA TYR A 123 -29.74 8.09 -30.99
C TYR A 123 -28.80 7.30 -31.90
N PHE A 124 -28.60 7.76 -33.15
CA PHE A 124 -27.66 7.15 -34.08
C PHE A 124 -26.20 7.23 -33.60
N VAL A 125 -25.76 8.39 -33.12
CA VAL A 125 -24.40 8.59 -32.60
C VAL A 125 -24.19 7.75 -31.33
N PHE A 126 -25.20 7.66 -30.46
CA PHE A 126 -25.20 6.80 -29.29
C PHE A 126 -25.15 5.30 -29.65
N SER A 127 -25.90 4.89 -30.67
CA SER A 127 -25.90 3.52 -31.23
C SER A 127 -24.54 3.16 -31.85
N THR A 128 -23.89 4.13 -32.50
CA THR A 128 -22.54 3.99 -33.05
C THR A 128 -21.50 3.84 -31.93
N LEU A 129 -21.66 4.58 -30.83
CA LEU A 129 -20.80 4.51 -29.65
C LEU A 129 -20.91 3.17 -28.91
N THR A 130 -22.04 2.48 -29.05
CA THR A 130 -22.31 1.15 -28.46
C THR A 130 -22.16 -0.02 -29.45
N PHE A 131 -21.61 0.22 -30.65
CA PHE A 131 -21.49 -0.78 -31.74
C PHE A 131 -22.82 -1.44 -32.15
N SER A 132 -23.97 -0.85 -31.78
CA SER A 132 -25.29 -1.30 -32.18
C SER A 132 -25.59 -0.74 -33.58
N HIS A 133 -25.45 -1.56 -34.62
CA HIS A 133 -25.65 -1.15 -36.01
C HIS A 133 -27.13 -1.21 -36.41
N GLY A 134 -27.90 -0.19 -36.03
CA GLY A 134 -29.34 -0.13 -36.31
C GLY A 134 -29.76 0.51 -37.64
N HIS A 135 -28.94 1.38 -38.26
CA HIS A 135 -29.33 2.13 -39.47
C HIS A 135 -28.24 2.20 -40.54
N THR A 136 -28.64 2.04 -41.81
CA THR A 136 -27.76 2.02 -42.98
C THR A 136 -27.44 3.44 -43.47
N ILE A 137 -26.23 3.92 -43.18
CA ILE A 137 -25.70 5.20 -43.71
C ILE A 137 -25.58 5.12 -45.24
N LYS A 138 -26.18 6.07 -45.96
CA LYS A 138 -26.15 6.11 -47.44
C LYS A 138 -24.97 6.89 -48.00
N SER A 139 -24.46 7.91 -47.30
CA SER A 139 -23.36 8.72 -47.83
C SER A 139 -21.96 8.12 -47.51
N PRO A 140 -21.04 8.07 -48.48
CA PRO A 140 -19.67 7.60 -48.23
C PRO A 140 -18.89 8.55 -47.30
N LEU A 141 -19.19 9.86 -47.33
CA LEU A 141 -18.56 10.86 -46.47
C LEU A 141 -18.92 10.67 -45.00
N SER A 142 -20.19 10.41 -44.67
CA SER A 142 -20.60 10.11 -43.30
C SER A 142 -19.97 8.82 -42.77
N LYS A 143 -19.74 7.81 -43.63
CA LYS A 143 -19.03 6.58 -43.23
C LYS A 143 -17.59 6.88 -42.81
N ILE A 144 -16.87 7.72 -43.56
CA ILE A 144 -15.49 8.13 -43.21
C ILE A 144 -15.48 8.87 -41.88
N VAL A 145 -16.41 9.82 -41.66
CA VAL A 145 -16.52 10.57 -40.40
C VAL A 145 -16.80 9.63 -39.22
N VAL A 146 -17.69 8.65 -39.38
CA VAL A 146 -17.99 7.65 -38.36
C VAL A 146 -16.80 6.75 -38.06
N VAL A 147 -16.03 6.33 -39.07
CA VAL A 147 -14.79 5.54 -38.87
C VAL A 147 -13.76 6.35 -38.07
N ILE A 148 -13.54 7.61 -38.42
CA ILE A 148 -12.61 8.49 -37.68
C ILE A 148 -13.09 8.67 -36.23
N TRP A 149 -14.40 8.89 -36.01
CA TRP A 149 -14.96 8.99 -34.67
C TRP A 149 -14.78 7.70 -33.86
N CYS A 150 -14.96 6.53 -34.48
CA CYS A 150 -14.72 5.24 -33.85
C CYS A 150 -13.27 5.12 -33.37
N PHE A 151 -12.29 5.54 -34.19
CA PHE A 151 -10.89 5.60 -33.77
C PHE A 151 -10.66 6.52 -32.56
N VAL A 152 -11.28 7.70 -32.53
CA VAL A 152 -11.18 8.63 -31.38
C VAL A 152 -11.73 8.00 -30.12
N VAL A 153 -12.92 7.37 -30.18
CA VAL A 153 -13.53 6.69 -29.03
C VAL A 153 -12.66 5.52 -28.55
N LEU A 154 -12.09 4.73 -29.48
CA LEU A 154 -11.17 3.65 -29.13
C LEU A 154 -9.93 4.15 -28.37
N ILE A 155 -9.33 5.25 -28.81
CA ILE A 155 -8.19 5.88 -28.12
C ILE A 155 -8.60 6.36 -26.73
N LEU A 156 -9.79 6.96 -26.58
CA LEU A 156 -10.32 7.40 -25.29
C LEU A 156 -10.53 6.24 -24.32
N VAL A 157 -11.14 5.14 -24.76
CA VAL A 157 -11.37 3.94 -23.94
C VAL A 157 -10.04 3.30 -23.51
N GLN A 158 -9.08 3.19 -24.43
CA GLN A 158 -7.75 2.66 -24.09
C GLN A 158 -7.02 3.55 -23.08
N SER A 159 -7.04 4.87 -23.27
CA SER A 159 -6.42 5.83 -22.37
C SER A 159 -7.06 5.84 -20.99
N TYR A 160 -8.40 5.72 -20.93
CA TYR A 160 -9.14 5.58 -19.67
C TYR A 160 -8.73 4.31 -18.92
N THR A 161 -8.69 3.17 -19.62
CA THR A 161 -8.31 1.87 -19.04
C THR A 161 -6.87 1.90 -18.52
N ALA A 162 -5.95 2.48 -19.30
CA ALA A 162 -4.55 2.64 -18.88
C ALA A 162 -4.41 3.55 -17.64
N SER A 163 -5.13 4.67 -17.61
CA SER A 163 -5.09 5.62 -16.50
C SER A 163 -5.70 5.02 -15.22
N LEU A 164 -6.82 4.31 -15.35
CA LEU A 164 -7.44 3.61 -14.23
C LEU A 164 -6.51 2.51 -13.68
N SER A 165 -5.91 1.71 -14.56
CA SER A 165 -4.93 0.68 -14.19
C SER A 165 -3.71 1.29 -13.49
N SER A 166 -3.18 2.41 -14.00
CA SER A 166 -2.09 3.15 -13.38
C SER A 166 -2.45 3.64 -11.97
N ILE A 167 -3.65 4.19 -11.77
CA ILE A 167 -4.12 4.63 -10.43
C ILE A 167 -4.23 3.44 -9.47
N LEU A 168 -4.81 2.32 -9.91
CA LEU A 168 -4.94 1.12 -9.08
C LEU A 168 -3.57 0.54 -8.72
N THR A 169 -2.63 0.57 -9.65
CA THR A 169 -1.26 0.11 -9.46
C THR A 169 -0.46 1.07 -8.59
N ALA A 170 -0.61 2.38 -8.77
CA ALA A 170 0.04 3.41 -7.96
C ALA A 170 -0.45 3.41 -6.51
N LYS A 171 -1.75 3.16 -6.27
CA LYS A 171 -2.28 2.95 -4.91
C LYS A 171 -1.64 1.75 -4.22
N ARG A 172 -1.36 0.67 -4.96
CA ARG A 172 -0.62 -0.52 -4.46
C ARG A 172 0.86 -0.24 -4.23
N LEU A 173 1.44 0.69 -4.98
CA LEU A 173 2.86 1.04 -4.98
C LEU A 173 3.20 2.27 -4.13
N ARG A 174 2.24 2.92 -3.44
CA ARG A 174 2.53 4.08 -2.58
C ARG A 174 3.67 3.71 -1.63
N PRO A 175 4.82 4.39 -1.71
CA PRO A 175 5.99 3.99 -0.94
C PRO A 175 5.71 4.26 0.53
N TRP A 176 5.68 3.18 1.29
CA TRP A 176 5.49 3.11 2.74
C TRP A 176 6.40 4.06 3.53
N MET A 177 7.58 4.39 2.97
CA MET A 177 8.52 5.36 3.54
C MET A 177 7.94 6.77 3.71
N THR A 178 6.95 7.16 2.88
CA THR A 178 6.31 8.48 2.99
C THR A 178 5.56 8.63 4.32
N ASP A 179 5.08 7.53 4.90
CA ASP A 179 4.32 7.52 6.16
C ASP A 179 5.24 7.67 7.37
N PHE A 180 6.43 7.06 7.34
CA PHE A 180 7.42 7.22 8.41
C PHE A 180 7.99 8.64 8.47
N ASP A 181 8.25 9.26 7.31
CA ASP A 181 8.64 10.67 7.26
C ASP A 181 7.51 11.60 7.77
N GLN A 182 6.25 11.27 7.47
CA GLN A 182 5.10 12.00 8.02
C GLN A 182 5.04 11.87 9.54
N LEU A 183 5.21 10.66 10.10
CA LEU A 183 5.28 10.43 11.54
C LEU A 183 6.41 11.23 12.21
N ARG A 184 7.55 11.36 11.54
CA ARG A 184 8.68 12.15 12.04
C ARG A 184 8.31 13.62 12.18
N HIS A 185 7.60 14.17 11.19
CA HIS A 185 7.21 15.58 11.15
C HIS A 185 5.90 15.92 11.87
N SER A 186 5.01 14.96 12.12
CA SER A 186 3.69 15.22 12.70
C SER A 186 3.74 15.65 14.16
N GLY A 187 4.78 15.23 14.89
CA GLY A 187 4.90 15.50 16.34
C GLY A 187 4.16 14.49 17.22
N ASP A 188 3.54 13.46 16.64
CA ASP A 188 2.73 12.48 17.37
C ASP A 188 3.54 11.53 18.26
N PHE A 189 2.86 10.93 19.24
CA PHE A 189 3.44 9.86 20.06
C PHE A 189 3.55 8.55 19.27
N VAL A 190 4.64 7.82 19.52
CA VAL A 190 5.01 6.57 18.83
C VAL A 190 5.23 5.47 19.86
N GLY A 191 4.57 4.34 19.67
CA GLY A 191 4.72 3.15 20.49
C GLY A 191 5.85 2.25 19.99
N TYR A 192 6.49 1.51 20.88
CA TYR A 192 7.45 0.46 20.55
C TYR A 192 7.43 -0.65 21.62
N GLN A 193 7.97 -1.83 21.29
CA GLN A 193 8.05 -2.94 22.25
C GLN A 193 9.09 -2.67 23.34
N ASP A 194 8.75 -3.00 24.58
CA ASP A 194 9.72 -2.96 25.68
C ASP A 194 10.94 -3.87 25.42
N ASP A 195 12.11 -3.45 25.90
CA ASP A 195 13.41 -4.12 25.68
C ASP A 195 13.82 -4.35 24.21
N SER A 196 13.18 -3.69 23.26
CA SER A 196 13.50 -3.79 21.83
C SER A 196 14.56 -2.78 21.37
N PHE A 197 15.40 -3.21 20.42
CA PHE A 197 16.36 -2.33 19.73
C PHE A 197 15.66 -1.20 18.94
N VAL A 198 14.35 -1.34 18.70
CA VAL A 198 13.52 -0.35 18.02
C VAL A 198 13.56 1.00 18.73
N ARG A 199 13.73 1.04 20.06
CA ARG A 199 13.92 2.29 20.81
C ARG A 199 15.11 3.09 20.27
N SER A 200 16.28 2.46 20.23
CA SER A 200 17.52 3.07 19.74
C SER A 200 17.42 3.42 18.25
N PHE A 201 16.75 2.57 17.46
CA PHE A 201 16.45 2.85 16.06
C PHE A 201 15.62 4.14 15.89
N LEU A 202 14.53 4.32 16.63
CA LEU A 202 13.67 5.51 16.55
C LEU A 202 14.42 6.78 16.97
N MET A 203 15.24 6.71 18.02
CA MET A 203 16.07 7.84 18.47
C MET A 203 17.09 8.25 17.40
N ASN A 204 17.76 7.27 16.77
CA ASN A 204 18.72 7.52 15.69
C ASN A 204 18.05 8.13 14.44
N HIS A 205 16.74 8.00 14.29
CA HIS A 205 15.95 8.56 13.19
C HIS A 205 15.25 9.90 13.54
N ASN A 206 15.75 10.65 14.53
CA ASN A 206 15.26 11.97 14.97
C ASN A 206 13.84 11.98 15.58
N ILE A 207 13.40 10.87 16.18
CA ILE A 207 12.19 10.87 17.01
C ILE A 207 12.61 11.09 18.47
N SER A 208 12.11 12.18 19.07
CA SER A 208 12.44 12.55 20.44
C SER A 208 11.96 11.49 21.44
N GLU A 209 12.79 11.18 22.44
CA GLU A 209 12.46 10.22 23.50
C GLU A 209 11.16 10.53 24.24
N SER A 210 10.86 11.82 24.45
CA SER A 210 9.61 12.25 25.10
C SER A 210 8.34 11.86 24.35
N ARG A 211 8.45 11.52 23.06
CA ARG A 211 7.35 11.07 22.20
C ARG A 211 7.22 9.54 22.16
N LEU A 212 8.19 8.82 22.72
CA LEU A 212 8.21 7.37 22.70
C LEU A 212 7.44 6.80 23.90
N ARG A 213 6.64 5.77 23.64
CA ARG A 213 5.91 5.00 24.65
C ARG A 213 6.28 3.53 24.50
N ASN A 214 6.73 2.89 25.56
CA ASN A 214 6.97 1.45 25.57
C ASN A 214 5.69 0.70 25.94
N TYR A 215 5.54 -0.48 25.35
CA TYR A 215 4.43 -1.39 25.58
C TYR A 215 4.95 -2.83 25.62
N THR A 216 4.35 -3.66 26.46
CA THR A 216 4.81 -5.05 26.64
C THR A 216 3.82 -6.05 26.07
N THR A 217 2.52 -5.72 26.09
CA THR A 217 1.45 -6.66 25.69
C THR A 217 0.77 -6.25 24.39
N LYS A 218 0.22 -7.24 23.68
CA LYS A 218 -0.56 -7.00 22.45
C LYS A 218 -1.83 -6.19 22.73
N GLU A 219 -2.43 -6.39 23.90
CA GLU A 219 -3.62 -5.65 24.32
C GLU A 219 -3.33 -4.16 24.52
N GLU A 220 -2.17 -3.83 25.09
CA GLU A 220 -1.70 -2.44 25.20
C GLU A 220 -1.48 -1.79 23.83
N TYR A 221 -0.99 -2.55 22.85
CA TYR A 221 -0.82 -2.04 21.49
C TYR A 221 -2.15 -1.58 20.92
N ALA A 222 -3.18 -2.42 21.04
CA ALA A 222 -4.52 -2.12 20.54
C ALA A 222 -5.14 -0.92 21.27
N ASP A 223 -5.08 -0.89 22.61
CA ASP A 223 -5.62 0.21 23.42
C ASP A 223 -4.92 1.54 23.13
N ALA A 224 -3.60 1.53 22.97
CA ALA A 224 -2.82 2.73 22.65
C ALA A 224 -3.16 3.29 21.27
N LEU A 225 -3.33 2.42 20.27
CA LEU A 225 -3.71 2.82 18.91
C LEU A 225 -5.17 3.29 18.83
N TRP A 226 -6.09 2.68 19.57
CA TRP A 226 -7.49 3.14 19.62
C TRP A 226 -7.65 4.50 20.29
N LYS A 227 -6.88 4.79 21.34
CA LYS A 227 -6.88 6.10 21.99
C LYS A 227 -6.35 7.19 21.06
N GLY A 228 -5.33 6.86 20.26
CA GLY A 228 -4.66 7.81 19.37
C GLY A 228 -3.80 8.82 20.13
N SER A 229 -2.90 9.49 19.40
CA SER A 229 -1.91 10.45 19.93
C SER A 229 -2.55 11.56 20.80
N ASN A 230 -3.72 12.08 20.39
CA ASN A 230 -4.40 13.19 21.06
C ASN A 230 -5.03 12.83 22.42
N ASN A 231 -5.37 11.55 22.66
CA ASN A 231 -6.03 11.12 23.90
C ASN A 231 -5.09 10.35 24.84
N GLY A 232 -3.77 10.61 24.73
CA GLY A 232 -2.75 9.94 25.54
C GLY A 232 -2.38 8.52 25.08
N GLY A 233 -2.79 8.13 23.88
CA GLY A 233 -2.33 6.94 23.17
C GLY A 233 -1.18 7.25 22.21
N VAL A 234 -1.11 6.50 21.11
CA VAL A 234 -0.08 6.67 20.06
C VAL A 234 -0.73 6.72 18.68
N SER A 235 -0.10 7.43 17.75
CA SER A 235 -0.57 7.43 16.34
C SER A 235 -0.13 6.18 15.60
N ALA A 236 0.98 5.59 16.02
CA ALA A 236 1.60 4.47 15.36
C ALA A 236 2.44 3.66 16.36
N ILE A 237 2.54 2.36 16.11
CA ILE A 237 3.46 1.47 16.82
C ILE A 237 4.51 0.99 15.84
N VAL A 238 5.78 1.13 16.19
CA VAL A 238 6.90 0.65 15.37
C VAL A 238 7.50 -0.56 16.07
N ASP A 239 7.63 -1.65 15.33
CA ASP A 239 8.09 -2.91 15.87
C ASP A 239 8.59 -3.85 14.76
N GLU A 240 9.13 -5.00 15.12
CA GLU A 240 9.58 -5.99 14.17
C GLU A 240 8.42 -6.72 13.48
N ILE A 241 8.59 -7.01 12.19
CA ILE A 241 7.60 -7.66 11.33
C ILE A 241 7.06 -8.96 11.94
N PRO A 242 7.87 -9.87 12.53
CA PRO A 242 7.34 -11.09 13.15
C PRO A 242 6.34 -10.82 14.29
N TYR A 243 6.59 -9.82 15.14
CA TYR A 243 5.68 -9.46 16.23
C TYR A 243 4.41 -8.80 15.71
N LEU A 244 4.52 -7.87 14.76
CA LEU A 244 3.36 -7.23 14.12
C LEU A 244 2.52 -8.23 13.34
N THR A 245 3.15 -9.19 12.65
CA THR A 245 2.46 -10.27 11.94
C THR A 245 1.74 -11.18 12.93
N SER A 246 2.35 -11.47 14.08
CA SER A 246 1.73 -12.23 15.17
C SER A 246 0.56 -11.48 15.83
N PHE A 247 0.61 -10.14 15.87
CA PHE A 247 -0.50 -9.29 16.31
C PHE A 247 -1.67 -9.33 15.31
N LEU A 248 -1.41 -9.12 14.02
CA LEU A 248 -2.43 -9.12 12.97
C LEU A 248 -3.05 -10.49 12.69
N SER A 249 -2.35 -11.56 13.03
CA SER A 249 -2.88 -12.93 12.92
C SER A 249 -3.98 -13.22 13.95
N ASP A 250 -4.08 -12.42 15.02
CA ASP A 250 -5.18 -12.52 15.98
C ASP A 250 -6.48 -11.98 15.35
N ARG A 251 -7.52 -12.83 15.32
CA ARG A 251 -8.83 -12.47 14.75
C ARG A 251 -9.47 -11.27 15.44
N ARG A 252 -9.09 -10.97 16.68
CA ARG A 252 -9.60 -9.81 17.43
C ARG A 252 -9.17 -8.47 16.82
N TYR A 253 -8.04 -8.45 16.11
CA TYR A 253 -7.39 -7.22 15.67
C TYR A 253 -7.20 -7.12 14.15
N GLY A 254 -7.31 -8.24 13.41
CA GLY A 254 -6.96 -8.31 11.99
C GLY A 254 -7.73 -7.37 11.03
N ASN A 255 -8.88 -6.81 11.43
CA ASN A 255 -9.65 -5.88 10.60
C ASN A 255 -9.44 -4.40 10.97
N ASP A 256 -9.10 -4.11 12.23
CA ASP A 256 -9.07 -2.75 12.76
C ASP A 256 -7.70 -2.09 12.59
N PHE A 257 -6.66 -2.88 12.34
CA PHE A 257 -5.28 -2.41 12.22
C PHE A 257 -4.66 -2.84 10.91
N ARG A 258 -3.71 -2.04 10.44
CA ARG A 258 -2.92 -2.35 9.25
C ARG A 258 -1.44 -2.15 9.53
N MET A 259 -0.63 -3.08 9.05
CA MET A 259 0.81 -2.91 8.99
C MET A 259 1.16 -2.13 7.72
N LEU A 260 1.83 -1.02 7.91
CA LEU A 260 2.50 -0.26 6.86
C LEU A 260 3.84 -0.93 6.55
N GLY A 261 4.30 -0.80 5.31
CA GLY A 261 5.47 -1.54 4.83
C GLY A 261 6.78 -1.28 5.58
N CYS A 262 7.76 -2.13 5.30
CA CYS A 262 9.04 -2.19 6.01
C CYS A 262 9.81 -0.86 5.92
N ILE A 263 10.10 -0.28 7.08
CA ILE A 263 10.89 0.95 7.25
C ILE A 263 12.37 0.63 7.17
N TYR A 264 12.81 -0.45 7.83
CA TYR A 264 14.20 -0.86 7.89
C TYR A 264 14.33 -2.37 7.78
N LYS A 265 15.17 -2.82 6.85
CA LYS A 265 15.38 -4.25 6.61
C LYS A 265 16.52 -4.75 7.48
N THR A 266 16.21 -5.63 8.43
CA THR A 266 17.21 -6.37 9.20
C THR A 266 17.50 -7.71 8.50
N PRO A 267 18.68 -8.33 8.74
CA PRO A 267 18.96 -9.69 8.27
C PRO A 267 17.98 -10.72 8.86
N GLY A 268 17.51 -10.49 10.09
CA GLY A 268 16.60 -11.38 10.79
C GLY A 268 17.03 -11.70 12.21
N PHE A 269 16.40 -12.72 12.78
CA PHE A 269 16.79 -13.32 14.04
C PHE A 269 17.90 -14.36 13.82
N GLY A 270 18.91 -14.36 14.68
CA GLY A 270 20.01 -15.31 14.67
C GLY A 270 20.45 -15.65 16.09
N PHE A 271 21.11 -16.79 16.26
CA PHE A 271 21.74 -17.13 17.52
C PHE A 271 23.10 -16.45 17.61
N VAL A 272 23.49 -16.10 18.83
CA VAL A 272 24.74 -15.40 19.13
C VAL A 272 25.77 -16.41 19.61
N SER A 273 27.01 -16.27 19.15
CA SER A 273 28.16 -17.02 19.66
C SER A 273 29.31 -16.08 20.02
N TYR A 274 30.13 -16.53 20.97
CA TYR A 274 31.39 -15.87 21.28
C TYR A 274 32.28 -15.79 20.03
N SER A 275 32.79 -14.60 19.71
CA SER A 275 33.71 -14.41 18.59
C SER A 275 35.15 -14.66 19.05
N THR A 276 35.77 -15.72 18.53
CA THR A 276 37.15 -16.14 18.86
C THR A 276 38.21 -15.40 18.06
#